data_AF-S6SGY6-F1
#
_entry.id   AF-S6SGY6-F1
#
_cell.length_a   1.000
_cell.length_b   1.000
_cell.length_c   1.000
_cell.angle_alpha   90.00
_cell.angle_beta   90.00
_cell.angle_gamma   90.00
#
_symmetry.space_group_name_H-M   'P 1'
#
loop_
_entity.id
_entity.type
_entity.pdbx_description
1 polymer ?
#
loop_
_entity_poly.entity_id
_entity_poly.type
_entity_poly.pdbx_seq_one_letter_code
_entity_poly.pdbx_strand_id
1 'polypeptide(L)'
;PVVVLTSERAIIVVRYASARARIYDPEKLMRYYDQVIGCQDVISGVTGGGETEWAIDPNKHLYVEADRLYMFAANGHMGFHGESALDALLSSNTATGWGPWHESGHQRQMSPMTWGTGSGMTEVTVNLYSLATQENLEGRASRLDVYDPFIKQYLSLASKDFNAIPEAFHKVIMLWQLRLTFGTSFYPQLHQRYRMMQDPPSRSDDQAQRFIVETSLLSNTDLSSFFA
;
A
#
# COMPACT_ATOMS: atom_id res chain seq x y z
N PRO A 1 5.27 -28.63 14.26
CA PRO A 1 4.36 -28.81 13.10
C PRO A 1 3.94 -27.42 12.59
N VAL A 2 3.73 -27.29 11.28
CA VAL A 2 3.25 -26.06 10.63
C VAL A 2 1.84 -26.26 10.09
N VAL A 3 1.10 -25.17 9.95
CA VAL A 3 -0.21 -25.11 9.29
C VAL A 3 -0.05 -24.22 8.07
N VAL A 4 -0.57 -24.70 6.93
CA VAL A 4 -0.62 -23.95 5.68
C VAL A 4 -2.08 -23.73 5.33
N LEU A 5 -2.48 -22.46 5.26
CA LEU A 5 -3.77 -22.05 4.70
C LEU A 5 -3.53 -21.51 3.30
N THR A 6 -4.39 -21.87 2.36
CA THR A 6 -4.32 -21.35 1.00
C THR A 6 -5.69 -21.01 0.47
N SER A 7 -5.75 -19.90 -0.27
CA SER A 7 -6.91 -19.41 -0.99
C SER A 7 -6.58 -19.20 -2.46
N GLU A 8 -7.40 -18.49 -3.21
CA GLU A 8 -7.08 -18.13 -4.59
C GLU A 8 -5.83 -17.24 -4.65
N ARG A 9 -5.72 -16.24 -3.76
CA ARG A 9 -4.72 -15.17 -3.84
C ARG A 9 -3.64 -15.24 -2.76
N ALA A 10 -3.84 -16.00 -1.68
CA ALA A 10 -2.96 -16.00 -0.51
C ALA A 10 -2.50 -17.38 -0.05
N ILE A 11 -1.33 -17.41 0.58
CA ILE A 11 -0.78 -18.53 1.34
C ILE A 11 -0.36 -17.96 2.70
N ILE A 12 -0.84 -18.57 3.79
CA ILE A 12 -0.42 -18.24 5.16
C ILE A 12 0.25 -19.48 5.77
N VAL A 13 1.51 -19.35 6.16
CA VAL A 13 2.29 -20.42 6.80
C VAL A 13 2.65 -20.02 8.21
N VAL A 14 2.06 -20.70 9.19
CA VAL A 14 2.29 -20.41 10.62
C VAL A 14 2.55 -21.68 11.40
N ARG A 15 3.08 -21.55 12.62
CA ARG A 15 3.22 -22.68 13.54
C ARG A 15 1.84 -23.17 13.98
N TYR A 16 1.72 -24.47 14.19
CA TYR A 16 0.47 -25.06 14.69
C TYR A 16 -0.03 -24.43 15.99
N ALA A 17 0.88 -24.06 16.91
CA ALA A 17 0.52 -23.40 18.16
C ALA A 17 -0.15 -22.04 17.92
N SER A 18 0.43 -21.22 17.04
CA SER A 18 -0.10 -19.92 16.64
C SER A 18 -1.45 -20.04 15.94
N ALA A 19 -1.57 -20.98 15.00
CA ALA A 19 -2.84 -21.28 14.33
C ALA A 19 -3.93 -21.68 15.33
N ARG A 20 -3.64 -22.64 16.21
CA ARG A 20 -4.59 -23.15 17.20
C ARG A 20 -5.06 -22.05 18.17
N ALA A 21 -4.21 -21.09 18.49
CA ALA A 21 -4.54 -20.02 19.43
C ALA A 21 -5.43 -18.92 18.83
N ARG A 22 -5.38 -18.71 17.51
CA ARG A 22 -5.91 -17.50 16.86
C ARG A 22 -6.95 -17.76 15.77
N ILE A 23 -6.89 -18.91 15.11
CA ILE A 23 -7.70 -19.19 13.93
C ILE A 23 -8.97 -19.91 14.35
N TYR A 24 -10.07 -19.17 14.37
CA TYR A 24 -11.41 -19.67 14.68
C TYR A 24 -12.19 -20.09 13.42
N ASP A 25 -12.07 -19.31 12.35
CA ASP A 25 -12.75 -19.53 11.07
C ASP A 25 -11.73 -19.33 9.93
N PRO A 26 -11.04 -20.41 9.50
CA PRO A 26 -10.01 -20.32 8.48
C PRO A 26 -10.57 -19.90 7.12
N GLU A 27 -11.81 -20.26 6.79
CA GLU A 27 -12.41 -19.86 5.51
C GLU A 27 -12.69 -18.37 5.46
N LYS A 28 -13.25 -17.81 6.54
CA LYS A 28 -13.46 -16.36 6.66
C LYS A 28 -12.13 -15.61 6.60
N LEU A 29 -11.10 -16.09 7.29
CA LEU A 29 -9.77 -15.49 7.24
C LEU A 29 -9.21 -15.48 5.82
N MET A 30 -9.30 -16.61 5.11
CA MET A 30 -8.76 -16.72 3.76
C MET A 30 -9.54 -15.89 2.72
N ARG A 31 -10.89 -15.84 2.81
CA ARG A 31 -11.72 -14.94 1.99
C ARG A 31 -11.39 -13.47 2.25
N TYR A 32 -11.10 -13.11 3.50
CA TYR A 32 -10.67 -11.75 3.85
C TYR A 32 -9.33 -11.38 3.17
N TYR A 33 -8.35 -12.28 3.13
CA TYR A 33 -7.09 -12.02 2.42
C TYR A 33 -7.25 -11.92 0.90
N ASP A 34 -8.12 -12.73 0.29
CA ASP A 34 -8.46 -12.58 -1.14
C ASP A 34 -9.04 -11.18 -1.40
N GLN A 35 -9.92 -10.68 -0.53
CA GLN A 35 -10.48 -9.34 -0.64
C GLN A 35 -9.42 -8.24 -0.44
N VAL A 36 -8.56 -8.36 0.58
CA VAL A 36 -7.45 -7.42 0.83
C VAL A 36 -6.55 -7.31 -0.40
N ILE A 37 -6.14 -8.44 -0.96
CA ILE A 37 -5.30 -8.48 -2.16
C ILE A 37 -6.04 -7.84 -3.35
N GLY A 38 -7.32 -8.17 -3.54
CA GLY A 38 -8.14 -7.55 -4.58
C GLY A 38 -8.23 -6.02 -4.46
N CYS A 39 -8.31 -5.47 -3.23
CA CYS A 39 -8.30 -4.02 -3.02
C CYS A 39 -6.98 -3.39 -3.50
N GLN A 40 -5.87 -4.07 -3.24
CA GLN A 40 -4.54 -3.60 -3.64
C GLN A 40 -4.31 -3.75 -5.15
N ASP A 41 -4.84 -4.80 -5.76
CA ASP A 41 -4.85 -5.01 -7.20
C ASP A 41 -5.61 -3.87 -7.92
N VAL A 42 -6.77 -3.46 -7.36
CA VAL A 42 -7.56 -2.33 -7.88
C VAL A 42 -6.75 -1.03 -7.88
N ILE A 43 -6.13 -0.62 -6.77
CA ILE A 43 -5.35 0.64 -6.75
C ILE A 43 -4.09 0.56 -7.63
N SER A 44 -3.50 -0.62 -7.78
CA SER A 44 -2.42 -0.88 -8.74
C SER A 44 -2.87 -0.79 -10.19
N GLY A 45 -4.18 -0.75 -10.49
CA GLY A 45 -4.69 -0.77 -11.86
C GLY A 45 -4.44 -2.09 -12.58
N VAL A 46 -4.40 -3.20 -11.84
CA VAL A 46 -4.34 -4.57 -12.38
C VAL A 46 -5.70 -5.23 -12.18
N THR A 47 -6.49 -5.27 -13.25
CA THR A 47 -7.90 -5.72 -13.20
C THR A 47 -8.24 -6.73 -14.30
N GLY A 48 -7.27 -7.09 -15.13
CA GLY A 48 -7.43 -8.03 -16.24
C GLY A 48 -6.76 -9.39 -15.97
N GLY A 49 -7.11 -10.37 -16.79
CA GLY A 49 -6.33 -11.60 -16.94
C GLY A 49 -5.38 -11.52 -18.14
N GLY A 50 -4.52 -12.53 -18.30
CA GLY A 50 -3.63 -12.69 -19.45
C GLY A 50 -2.24 -12.07 -19.26
N GLU A 51 -1.56 -11.77 -20.36
CA GLU A 51 -0.18 -11.25 -20.38
C GLU A 51 -0.17 -9.78 -20.84
N THR A 52 -0.89 -8.92 -20.12
CA THR A 52 -0.90 -7.46 -20.37
C THR A 52 -0.28 -6.71 -19.19
N GLU A 53 0.05 -5.44 -19.40
CA GLU A 53 0.48 -4.53 -18.36
C GLU A 53 -0.59 -4.27 -17.28
N TRP A 54 -1.82 -4.79 -17.45
CA TRP A 54 -2.93 -4.74 -16.50
C TRP A 54 -3.27 -6.09 -15.89
N ALA A 55 -2.47 -7.11 -16.19
CA ALA A 55 -2.72 -8.46 -15.74
C ALA A 55 -2.50 -8.58 -14.23
N ILE A 56 -3.42 -9.30 -13.60
CA ILE A 56 -3.27 -9.74 -12.22
C ILE A 56 -2.12 -10.75 -12.16
N ASP A 57 -1.21 -10.57 -11.19
CA ASP A 57 -0.14 -11.54 -10.93
C ASP A 57 -0.76 -12.90 -10.56
N PRO A 58 -0.43 -13.99 -11.29
CA PRO A 58 -0.91 -15.33 -10.96
C PRO A 58 -0.29 -15.89 -9.67
N ASN A 59 0.80 -15.30 -9.17
CA ASN A 59 1.43 -15.73 -7.92
C ASN A 59 0.62 -15.28 -6.71
N LYS A 60 0.64 -16.14 -5.67
CA LYS A 60 -0.03 -15.86 -4.40
C LYS A 60 0.86 -15.06 -3.47
N HIS A 61 0.25 -14.21 -2.67
CA HIS A 61 0.92 -13.54 -1.56
C HIS A 61 1.26 -14.55 -0.44
N LEU A 62 2.53 -14.60 -0.06
CA LEU A 62 3.03 -15.53 0.96
C LEU A 62 3.29 -14.82 2.29
N TYR A 63 2.41 -15.04 3.26
CA TYR A 63 2.55 -14.55 4.64
C TYR A 63 3.12 -15.66 5.52
N VAL A 64 4.20 -15.38 6.24
CA VAL A 64 4.90 -16.36 7.07
C VAL A 64 5.04 -15.90 8.52
N GLU A 65 4.83 -16.81 9.47
CA GLU A 65 5.29 -16.59 10.83
C GLU A 65 6.83 -16.61 10.85
N ALA A 66 7.43 -15.50 11.29
CA ALA A 66 8.86 -15.28 11.29
C ALA A 66 9.48 -15.44 12.69
N ASP A 67 10.80 -15.63 12.70
CA ASP A 67 11.61 -15.77 13.92
C ASP A 67 12.19 -14.46 14.44
N ARG A 68 12.06 -13.38 13.67
CA ARG A 68 12.64 -12.07 13.95
C ARG A 68 11.88 -11.00 13.19
N LEU A 69 12.11 -9.75 13.60
CA LEU A 69 11.52 -8.52 13.04
C LEU A 69 10.00 -8.51 13.14
N TYR A 70 9.43 -7.44 13.68
CA TYR A 70 8.00 -7.38 14.01
C TYR A 70 7.07 -7.74 12.83
N MET A 71 7.10 -6.94 11.77
CA MET A 71 6.48 -7.19 10.48
C MET A 71 7.45 -6.71 9.40
N PHE A 72 7.52 -7.42 8.28
CA PHE A 72 8.37 -7.01 7.16
C PHE A 72 7.91 -7.63 5.84
N ALA A 73 8.29 -6.98 4.75
CA ALA A 73 8.21 -7.52 3.40
C ALA A 73 9.61 -7.74 2.83
N ALA A 74 9.78 -8.83 2.10
CA ALA A 74 10.96 -9.14 1.32
C ALA A 74 10.54 -9.75 -0.03
N ASN A 75 11.49 -10.02 -0.92
CA ASN A 75 11.18 -10.58 -2.24
C ASN A 75 10.33 -11.86 -2.12
N GLY A 76 9.07 -11.78 -2.57
CA GLY A 76 8.13 -12.89 -2.65
C GLY A 76 7.48 -13.33 -1.34
N HIS A 77 7.73 -12.67 -0.19
CA HIS A 77 7.06 -13.02 1.07
C HIS A 77 7.02 -11.87 2.08
N MET A 78 6.12 -12.00 3.07
CA MET A 78 6.00 -11.10 4.21
C MET A 78 6.11 -11.90 5.50
N GLY A 79 6.87 -11.41 6.48
CA GLY A 79 7.11 -12.07 7.76
C GLY A 79 6.46 -11.36 8.94
N PHE A 80 5.98 -12.15 9.90
CA PHE A 80 5.27 -11.67 11.10
C PHE A 80 5.81 -12.36 12.35
N HIS A 81 6.37 -11.59 13.28
CA HIS A 81 6.99 -12.12 14.50
C HIS A 81 6.38 -11.49 15.76
N GLY A 82 6.11 -12.35 16.75
CA GLY A 82 5.56 -11.96 18.04
C GLY A 82 4.03 -11.95 18.06
N GLU A 83 3.48 -11.98 19.28
CA GLU A 83 2.05 -12.19 19.50
C GLU A 83 1.19 -11.14 18.81
N SER A 84 1.54 -9.84 18.91
CA SER A 84 0.77 -8.77 18.28
C SER A 84 0.79 -8.83 16.75
N ALA A 85 1.90 -9.25 16.15
CA ALA A 85 1.97 -9.41 14.70
C ALA A 85 1.11 -10.58 14.22
N LEU A 86 1.14 -11.68 14.96
CA LEU A 86 0.34 -12.86 14.69
C LEU A 86 -1.15 -12.63 14.96
N ASP A 87 -1.50 -11.83 15.96
CA ASP A 87 -2.87 -11.40 16.24
C ASP A 87 -3.44 -10.59 15.06
N ALA A 88 -2.65 -9.69 14.49
CA ALA A 88 -3.04 -8.94 13.30
C ALA A 88 -3.13 -9.83 12.05
N LEU A 89 -2.12 -10.68 11.82
CA LEU A 89 -2.07 -11.58 10.65
C LEU A 89 -3.23 -12.58 10.64
N LEU A 90 -3.54 -13.19 11.78
CA LEU A 90 -4.51 -14.28 11.88
C LEU A 90 -5.93 -13.80 12.24
N SER A 91 -6.21 -12.52 12.01
CA SER A 91 -7.50 -11.88 12.27
C SER A 91 -8.08 -11.30 10.99
N SER A 92 -9.41 -11.43 10.84
CA SER A 92 -10.17 -10.73 9.79
C SER A 92 -10.79 -9.42 10.31
N ASN A 93 -10.31 -8.87 11.43
CA ASN A 93 -10.77 -7.61 11.98
C ASN A 93 -10.02 -6.44 11.31
N THR A 94 -10.75 -5.60 10.59
CA THR A 94 -10.16 -4.49 9.83
C THR A 94 -9.51 -3.45 10.75
N ALA A 95 -9.99 -3.29 11.99
CA ALA A 95 -9.42 -2.36 12.97
C ALA A 95 -7.96 -2.67 13.34
N THR A 96 -7.50 -3.91 13.14
CA THR A 96 -6.12 -4.35 13.38
C THR A 96 -5.38 -4.71 12.09
N GLY A 97 -6.00 -4.50 10.93
CA GLY A 97 -5.50 -5.00 9.64
C GLY A 97 -4.35 -4.22 9.02
N TRP A 98 -4.06 -3.00 9.51
CA TRP A 98 -3.12 -2.08 8.86
C TRP A 98 -1.73 -2.70 8.60
N GLY A 99 -1.17 -3.42 9.58
CA GLY A 99 0.15 -4.04 9.46
C GLY A 99 0.22 -5.03 8.29
N PRO A 100 -0.58 -6.11 8.29
CA PRO A 100 -0.65 -7.03 7.16
C PRO A 100 -0.96 -6.37 5.80
N TRP A 101 -1.81 -5.34 5.77
CA TRP A 101 -2.09 -4.60 4.54
C TRP A 101 -0.85 -3.84 4.03
N HIS A 102 -0.12 -3.21 4.94
CA HIS A 102 1.09 -2.44 4.65
C HIS A 102 2.19 -3.35 4.10
N GLU A 103 2.48 -4.48 4.74
CA GLU A 103 3.48 -5.44 4.23
C GLU A 103 3.08 -6.01 2.86
N SER A 104 1.79 -6.29 2.67
CA SER A 104 1.26 -6.71 1.36
C SER A 104 1.41 -5.62 0.30
N GLY A 105 1.29 -4.34 0.68
CA GLY A 105 1.49 -3.21 -0.20
C GLY A 105 2.93 -3.10 -0.71
N HIS A 106 3.92 -3.45 0.11
CA HIS A 106 5.33 -3.43 -0.32
C HIS A 106 5.61 -4.39 -1.48
N GLN A 107 4.87 -5.50 -1.61
CA GLN A 107 4.99 -6.41 -2.75
C GLN A 107 4.51 -5.79 -4.08
N ARG A 108 3.75 -4.69 -4.04
CA ARG A 108 3.18 -4.00 -5.21
C ARG A 108 3.83 -2.63 -5.47
N GLN A 109 4.62 -2.15 -4.53
CA GLN A 109 5.15 -0.80 -4.54
C GLN A 109 6.04 -0.54 -5.76
N MET A 110 5.66 0.44 -6.59
CA MET A 110 6.39 0.75 -7.81
C MET A 110 7.63 1.59 -7.52
N SER A 111 8.81 1.01 -7.68
CA SER A 111 10.08 1.73 -7.54
C SER A 111 10.16 3.05 -8.34
N PRO A 112 9.70 3.14 -9.61
CA PRO A 112 9.73 4.40 -10.37
C PRO A 112 8.88 5.54 -9.79
N MET A 113 7.98 5.23 -8.85
CA MET A 113 7.10 6.18 -8.16
C MET A 113 7.52 6.40 -6.69
N THR A 114 8.63 5.81 -6.26
CA THR A 114 9.08 5.78 -4.86
C THR A 114 10.53 6.25 -4.77
N TRP A 115 10.73 7.53 -4.42
CA TRP A 115 12.05 8.15 -4.33
C TRP A 115 12.64 8.16 -2.92
N GLY A 116 13.97 8.30 -2.86
CA GLY A 116 14.75 8.32 -1.62
C GLY A 116 15.24 9.69 -1.16
N THR A 117 14.95 10.78 -1.89
CA THR A 117 15.34 12.14 -1.44
C THR A 117 14.44 12.66 -0.31
N GLY A 118 14.88 13.72 0.37
CA GLY A 118 14.19 14.25 1.54
C GLY A 118 14.21 13.24 2.70
N SER A 119 13.04 12.95 3.27
CA SER A 119 12.84 11.85 4.24
C SER A 119 12.44 10.51 3.61
N GLY A 120 12.47 10.40 2.27
CA GLY A 120 12.12 9.19 1.53
C GLY A 120 10.62 8.93 1.37
N MET A 121 10.28 7.98 0.49
CA MET A 121 8.90 7.61 0.14
C MET A 121 8.56 6.13 0.28
N THR A 122 9.52 5.28 0.68
CA THR A 122 9.32 3.83 0.83
C THR A 122 8.22 3.52 1.84
N GLU A 123 8.27 4.12 3.03
CA GLU A 123 7.22 3.96 4.05
C GLU A 123 5.97 4.81 3.79
N VAL A 124 5.96 5.59 2.70
CA VAL A 124 4.88 6.53 2.37
C VAL A 124 3.97 5.96 1.29
N THR A 125 4.54 5.65 0.13
CA THR A 125 3.78 5.20 -1.05
C THR A 125 3.16 3.82 -0.83
N VAL A 126 3.73 2.99 0.04
CA VAL A 126 3.13 1.73 0.49
C VAL A 126 1.77 1.94 1.18
N ASN A 127 1.59 3.06 1.89
CA ASN A 127 0.34 3.34 2.59
C ASN A 127 -0.81 3.64 1.64
N LEU A 128 -0.57 3.93 0.34
CA LEU A 128 -1.65 4.00 -0.66
C LEU A 128 -2.44 2.69 -0.74
N TYR A 129 -1.74 1.55 -0.67
CA TYR A 129 -2.34 0.22 -0.69
C TYR A 129 -3.14 -0.07 0.58
N SER A 130 -2.60 0.30 1.74
CA SER A 130 -3.30 0.19 3.03
C SER A 130 -4.55 1.05 3.09
N LEU A 131 -4.48 2.29 2.59
CA LEU A 131 -5.60 3.21 2.52
C LEU A 131 -6.68 2.73 1.54
N ALA A 132 -6.30 2.20 0.37
CA ALA A 132 -7.24 1.59 -0.56
C ALA A 132 -7.95 0.38 0.04
N THR A 133 -7.20 -0.44 0.80
CA THR A 133 -7.77 -1.58 1.53
C THR A 133 -8.77 -1.09 2.58
N GLN A 134 -8.39 -0.10 3.40
CA GLN A 134 -9.29 0.46 4.40
C GLN A 134 -10.54 1.09 3.77
N GLU A 135 -10.37 1.87 2.71
CA GLU A 135 -11.49 2.51 1.99
C GLU A 135 -12.48 1.47 1.47
N ASN A 136 -12.00 0.37 0.90
CA ASN A 136 -12.89 -0.68 0.38
C ASN A 136 -13.59 -1.47 1.49
N LEU A 137 -12.85 -1.83 2.55
CA LEU A 137 -13.38 -2.69 3.62
C LEU A 137 -14.23 -1.94 4.65
N GLU A 138 -13.94 -0.67 4.89
CA GLU A 138 -14.60 0.17 5.91
C GLU A 138 -15.46 1.29 5.31
N GLY A 139 -15.47 1.41 3.97
CA GLY A 139 -16.20 2.45 3.24
C GLY A 139 -15.49 3.81 3.20
N ARG A 140 -14.36 3.98 3.92
CA ARG A 140 -13.51 5.19 3.86
C ARG A 140 -12.12 4.94 4.47
N ALA A 141 -11.14 5.73 4.03
CA ALA A 141 -9.78 5.72 4.55
C ALA A 141 -9.64 6.50 5.89
N SER A 142 -10.32 6.04 6.94
CA SER A 142 -10.44 6.76 8.23
C SER A 142 -9.13 6.95 9.02
N ARG A 143 -8.07 6.19 8.70
CA ARG A 143 -6.78 6.29 9.39
C ARG A 143 -6.16 7.70 9.28
N LEU A 144 -6.52 8.45 8.24
CA LEU A 144 -5.96 9.77 7.97
C LEU A 144 -6.59 10.89 8.80
N ASP A 145 -7.81 10.70 9.32
CA ASP A 145 -8.57 11.75 10.01
C ASP A 145 -7.82 12.38 11.18
N VAL A 146 -7.02 11.57 11.90
CA VAL A 146 -6.26 12.03 13.07
C VAL A 146 -5.19 13.06 12.70
N TYR A 147 -4.84 13.18 11.42
CA TYR A 147 -3.82 14.09 10.89
C TYR A 147 -4.43 15.33 10.22
N ASP A 148 -5.76 15.49 10.20
CA ASP A 148 -6.43 16.70 9.69
C ASP A 148 -5.87 18.02 10.25
N PRO A 149 -5.55 18.13 11.56
CA PRO A 149 -4.93 19.34 12.10
C PRO A 149 -3.57 19.64 11.46
N PHE A 150 -2.75 18.61 11.23
CA PHE A 150 -1.45 18.76 10.59
C PHE A 150 -1.61 19.27 9.16
N ILE A 151 -2.52 18.70 8.36
CA ILE A 151 -2.75 19.17 6.98
C ILE A 151 -3.12 20.65 6.97
N LYS A 152 -4.08 21.04 7.82
CA LYS A 152 -4.56 22.43 7.87
C LYS A 152 -3.43 23.40 8.22
N GLN A 153 -2.56 23.01 9.15
CA GLN A 153 -1.38 23.79 9.48
C GLN A 153 -0.36 23.81 8.33
N TYR A 154 -0.07 22.67 7.71
CA TYR A 154 0.89 22.58 6.62
C TYR A 154 0.47 23.42 5.41
N LEU A 155 -0.81 23.33 5.01
CA LEU A 155 -1.36 24.09 3.89
C LEU A 155 -1.39 25.61 4.15
N SER A 156 -1.35 26.06 5.40
CA SER A 156 -1.31 27.50 5.74
C SER A 156 0.10 28.10 5.75
N LEU A 157 1.15 27.28 5.58
CA LEU A 157 2.53 27.76 5.51
C LEU A 157 2.79 28.54 4.21
N ALA A 158 3.48 29.69 4.36
CA ALA A 158 3.88 30.55 3.26
C ALA A 158 4.93 29.89 2.34
N SER A 159 5.78 29.03 2.92
CA SER A 159 6.70 28.15 2.19
C SER A 159 6.48 26.73 2.68
N LYS A 160 6.29 25.81 1.75
CA LYS A 160 6.15 24.39 2.02
C LYS A 160 7.36 23.66 1.46
N ASP A 161 7.59 22.47 1.98
CA ASP A 161 8.53 21.52 1.41
C ASP A 161 7.95 20.14 1.69
N PHE A 162 7.32 19.55 0.68
CA PHE A 162 6.71 18.23 0.82
C PHE A 162 7.76 17.15 1.07
N ASN A 163 8.94 17.31 0.46
CA ASN A 163 9.97 16.29 0.49
C ASN A 163 10.63 16.21 1.88
N ALA A 164 10.69 17.33 2.60
CA ALA A 164 11.25 17.44 3.95
C ALA A 164 10.33 16.96 5.09
N ILE A 165 9.04 16.65 4.83
CA ILE A 165 8.13 16.16 5.88
C ILE A 165 8.65 14.82 6.44
N PRO A 166 9.03 14.71 7.72
CA PRO A 166 9.67 13.49 8.23
C PRO A 166 8.70 12.30 8.38
N GLU A 167 7.45 12.58 8.75
CA GLU A 167 6.49 11.54 9.11
C GLU A 167 5.76 10.97 7.89
N ALA A 168 5.74 9.65 7.76
CA ALA A 168 5.18 8.99 6.59
C ALA A 168 3.67 9.23 6.42
N PHE A 169 2.92 9.23 7.53
CA PHE A 169 1.48 9.51 7.51
C PHE A 169 1.16 10.96 7.12
N HIS A 170 2.02 11.91 7.49
CA HIS A 170 1.91 13.30 7.07
C HIS A 170 2.19 13.48 5.57
N LYS A 171 3.01 12.61 4.96
CA LYS A 171 3.24 12.63 3.51
C LYS A 171 2.13 11.93 2.74
N VAL A 172 1.71 10.74 3.18
CA VAL A 172 0.71 9.95 2.43
C VAL A 172 -0.63 10.66 2.37
N ILE A 173 -0.94 11.54 3.34
CA ILE A 173 -2.19 12.30 3.31
C ILE A 173 -2.27 13.23 2.09
N MET A 174 -1.15 13.86 1.70
CA MET A 174 -1.07 14.67 0.48
C MET A 174 -1.25 13.80 -0.76
N LEU A 175 -0.63 12.62 -0.78
CA LEU A 175 -0.85 11.67 -1.88
C LEU A 175 -2.32 11.24 -1.94
N TRP A 176 -2.95 10.96 -0.80
CA TRP A 176 -4.36 10.56 -0.76
C TRP A 176 -5.31 11.68 -1.19
N GLN A 177 -4.97 12.95 -0.97
CA GLN A 177 -5.73 14.09 -1.50
C GLN A 177 -5.85 14.08 -3.03
N LEU A 178 -4.86 13.55 -3.75
CA LEU A 178 -4.98 13.38 -5.21
C LEU A 178 -6.10 12.40 -5.57
N ARG A 179 -6.23 11.30 -4.83
CA ARG A 179 -7.35 10.35 -5.00
C ARG A 179 -8.69 10.99 -4.64
N LEU A 180 -8.74 11.73 -3.53
CA LEU A 180 -9.98 12.40 -3.10
C LEU A 180 -10.42 13.47 -4.12
N THR A 181 -9.46 14.14 -4.77
CA THR A 181 -9.72 15.20 -5.76
C THR A 181 -10.08 14.64 -7.15
N PHE A 182 -9.28 13.70 -7.66
CA PHE A 182 -9.40 13.19 -9.04
C PHE A 182 -10.16 11.86 -9.15
N GLY A 183 -10.58 11.30 -8.02
CA GLY A 183 -11.42 10.11 -7.95
C GLY A 183 -10.65 8.79 -7.88
N THR A 184 -11.40 7.71 -7.74
CA THR A 184 -10.88 6.36 -7.45
C THR A 184 -10.02 5.77 -8.58
N SER A 185 -10.16 6.28 -9.80
CA SER A 185 -9.41 5.85 -10.99
C SER A 185 -8.01 6.48 -11.11
N PHE A 186 -7.71 7.52 -10.34
CA PHE A 186 -6.45 8.29 -10.45
C PHE A 186 -5.21 7.41 -10.26
N TYR A 187 -5.07 6.76 -9.10
CA TYR A 187 -3.92 5.90 -8.84
C TYR A 187 -3.84 4.69 -9.78
N PRO A 188 -4.95 3.97 -10.08
CA PRO A 188 -4.93 2.94 -11.10
C PRO A 188 -4.28 3.47 -12.39
N GLN A 189 -4.81 4.53 -12.98
CA GLN A 189 -4.28 5.10 -14.23
C GLN A 189 -2.83 5.60 -14.11
N LEU A 190 -2.44 6.13 -12.95
CA LEU A 190 -1.05 6.53 -12.71
C LEU A 190 -0.10 5.32 -12.73
N HIS A 191 -0.44 4.26 -12.00
CA HIS A 191 0.33 3.00 -12.04
C HIS A 191 0.43 2.46 -13.46
N GLN A 192 -0.67 2.57 -14.18
CA GLN A 192 -0.76 2.11 -15.56
C GLN A 192 0.22 2.85 -16.48
N ARG A 193 0.27 4.18 -16.37
CA ARG A 193 1.21 5.03 -17.12
C ARG A 193 2.68 4.71 -16.82
N TYR A 194 3.01 4.44 -15.55
CA TYR A 194 4.37 4.04 -15.17
C TYR A 194 4.77 2.67 -15.75
N ARG A 195 3.88 1.69 -15.78
CA ARG A 195 4.17 0.36 -16.37
C ARG A 195 4.40 0.41 -17.88
N MET A 196 3.74 1.31 -18.59
CA MET A 196 3.92 1.51 -20.03
C MET A 196 5.10 2.42 -20.39
N MET A 197 5.82 2.95 -19.41
CA MET A 197 6.91 3.89 -19.63
C MET A 197 8.13 3.14 -20.18
N GLN A 198 8.67 3.57 -21.32
CA GLN A 198 9.87 2.97 -21.91
C GLN A 198 11.11 3.16 -21.04
N ASP A 199 11.30 4.38 -20.53
CA ASP A 199 12.44 4.76 -19.68
C ASP A 199 11.94 5.30 -18.32
N PRO A 200 11.54 4.41 -17.39
CA PRO A 200 11.12 4.82 -16.07
C PRO A 200 12.28 5.41 -15.26
N PRO A 201 12.04 6.46 -14.44
CA PRO A 201 13.08 7.11 -13.67
C PRO A 201 13.64 6.15 -12.59
N SER A 202 14.97 6.12 -12.48
CA SER A 202 15.69 5.28 -11.52
C SER A 202 16.44 6.07 -10.44
N ARG A 203 16.67 7.37 -10.67
CA ARG A 203 17.28 8.27 -9.68
C ARG A 203 16.20 8.98 -8.88
N SER A 204 16.42 9.16 -7.58
CA SER A 204 15.42 9.75 -6.67
C SER A 204 14.89 11.11 -7.11
N ASP A 205 15.76 12.02 -7.58
CA ASP A 205 15.31 13.34 -8.04
C ASP A 205 14.44 13.24 -9.30
N ASP A 206 14.82 12.38 -10.24
CA ASP A 206 14.05 12.14 -11.47
C ASP A 206 12.70 11.49 -11.16
N GLN A 207 12.64 10.59 -10.17
CA GLN A 207 11.41 9.95 -9.70
C GLN A 207 10.45 10.97 -9.09
N ALA A 208 10.95 11.85 -8.21
CA ALA A 208 10.15 12.92 -7.61
C ALA A 208 9.61 13.88 -8.68
N GLN A 209 10.48 14.35 -9.59
CA GLN A 209 10.06 15.24 -10.67
C GLN A 209 9.07 14.54 -11.62
N ARG A 210 9.30 13.27 -11.95
CA ARG A 210 8.41 12.51 -12.82
C ARG A 210 7.04 12.32 -12.18
N PHE A 211 6.97 12.12 -10.86
CA PHE A 211 5.70 12.02 -10.16
C PHE A 211 4.86 13.29 -10.31
N ILE A 212 5.47 14.46 -10.14
CA ILE A 212 4.79 15.75 -10.33
C ILE A 212 4.27 15.89 -11.77
N VAL A 213 5.10 15.55 -12.75
CA VAL A 213 4.74 15.62 -14.18
C VAL A 213 3.60 14.65 -14.52
N GLU A 214 3.72 13.38 -14.15
CA GLU A 214 2.73 12.36 -14.49
C GLU A 214 1.38 12.60 -13.80
N THR A 215 1.39 13.04 -12.54
CA THR A 215 0.16 13.42 -11.83
C THR A 215 -0.48 14.66 -12.44
N SER A 216 0.31 15.64 -12.90
CA SER A 216 -0.21 16.83 -13.59
C SER A 216 -0.82 16.50 -14.95
N LEU A 217 -0.13 15.67 -15.75
CA LEU A 217 -0.61 15.21 -17.05
C LEU A 217 -1.90 14.39 -16.91
N LEU A 218 -1.94 13.47 -15.94
CA LEU A 218 -3.09 12.60 -15.71
C LEU A 218 -4.31 13.40 -15.26
N SER A 219 -4.11 14.39 -14.40
CA SER A 219 -5.19 15.25 -13.88
C SER A 219 -5.57 16.41 -14.80
N ASN A 220 -4.81 16.63 -15.88
CA ASN A 220 -4.92 17.83 -16.73
C ASN A 220 -4.88 19.14 -15.90
N THR A 221 -4.06 19.17 -14.86
CA THR A 221 -3.95 20.29 -13.90
C THR A 221 -2.49 20.46 -13.53
N ASP A 222 -1.97 21.68 -13.50
CA ASP A 222 -0.61 21.93 -13.02
C ASP A 222 -0.55 21.75 -11.49
N LEU A 223 0.02 20.63 -11.04
CA LEU A 223 0.17 20.30 -9.63
C LEU A 223 1.49 20.82 -9.04
N SER A 224 2.28 21.60 -9.77
CA SER A 224 3.56 22.11 -9.25
C SER A 224 3.37 22.89 -7.95
N SER A 225 2.34 23.74 -7.86
CA SER A 225 2.02 24.48 -6.62
C SER A 225 1.46 23.60 -5.50
N PHE A 226 0.92 22.42 -5.82
CA PHE A 226 0.45 21.47 -4.83
C PHE A 226 1.62 20.76 -4.13
N PHE A 227 2.70 20.48 -4.87
CA PHE A 227 3.90 19.82 -4.34
C PHE A 227 5.00 20.79 -3.85
N ALA A 228 4.90 22.08 -4.20
CA ALA A 228 5.80 23.15 -3.75
C ALA A 228 5.53 23.64 -2.32
#